data_AF-A0A0D2MV54-F1
#
_entry.id   AF-A0A0D2MV54-F1
#
_cell.length_a   1.000
_cell.length_b   1.000
_cell.length_c   1.000
_cell.angle_alpha   90.00
_cell.angle_beta   90.00
_cell.angle_gamma   90.00
#
_symmetry.space_group_name_H-M   'P 1'
#
loop_
_entity.id
_entity.type
_entity.pdbx_description
1 polymer ?
#
loop_
_entity_poly.entity_id
_entity_poly.type
_entity_poly.pdbx_seq_one_letter_code
_entity_poly.pdbx_strand_id
1 'polypeptide(L)'
;MESNSPKDTLVRSQETESLVKRLAGPSSGKAGLAKDQTEINRIISDASKGSKFYENEKKKDKEVTVRIEKILKYKEEAFKNLDVAKVEASMDHLIEQLEEQRDLTQLIVHVDMDAFFANVELLDNPSLAGKTFAVVGKGVLTTASYEARKFGVRSGMAAFIAKKLCPHLILVENRHWRYSEISDQIMGIFHRYDPDMCPAGCDEGYLNITAYCEEHAMTAEECVREIRETVFRETKLTVSAGIAPNKNKPNGQYQLDFDAKAIKAFTHDLPIRKVPGIGRVSERLLEAIGIKASTCGDIYTQRAVISIMDKQFGLVYLLRTYLGISSNTVQAHTREERKSIGAERTFSTLHKLDDILAKLDEVAAELEKDMQEDGWVGRTITLKYKLDTYRVFTRAKSVDHWVSKKEELYAVRQMIHSSHLTNINILLDWQRPAPP
;
A
#
# COMPACT_ATOMS: atom_id res chain seq x y z
N MET A 1 -39.92 50.30 5.62
CA MET A 1 -38.60 50.05 5.02
C MET A 1 -37.67 49.73 6.16
N GLU A 2 -37.43 48.46 6.43
CA GLU A 2 -36.28 48.03 7.21
C GLU A 2 -35.82 46.69 6.64
N SER A 3 -34.54 46.67 6.31
CA SER A 3 -33.86 45.74 5.43
C SER A 3 -33.50 44.45 6.16
N ASN A 4 -34.06 43.33 5.70
CA ASN A 4 -33.53 42.01 6.03
C ASN A 4 -32.16 41.83 5.34
N SER A 5 -31.11 41.69 6.15
CA SER A 5 -29.76 41.45 5.66
C SER A 5 -29.60 40.02 5.11
N PRO A 6 -28.84 39.82 4.01
CA PRO A 6 -28.67 38.52 3.37
C PRO A 6 -27.54 37.71 4.03
N LYS A 7 -27.63 37.45 5.35
CA LYS A 7 -26.62 36.66 6.09
C LYS A 7 -27.07 35.25 6.49
N ASP A 8 -28.33 34.89 6.29
CA ASP A 8 -28.87 33.58 6.70
C ASP A 8 -28.94 32.51 5.60
N THR A 9 -28.29 32.73 4.47
CA THR A 9 -28.21 31.72 3.40
C THR A 9 -26.81 31.71 2.81
N LEU A 10 -25.86 31.01 3.46
CA LEU A 10 -24.64 30.39 2.86
C LEU A 10 -23.66 29.90 3.95
N VAL A 11 -24.05 28.89 4.73
CA VAL A 11 -23.08 27.99 5.40
C VAL A 11 -23.39 26.56 4.99
N ARG A 12 -23.21 26.26 3.70
CA ARG A 12 -22.89 24.88 3.29
C ARG A 12 -21.44 24.67 3.68
N SER A 13 -21.17 23.80 4.66
CA SER A 13 -19.81 23.41 5.01
C SER A 13 -19.13 22.81 3.77
N GLN A 14 -18.31 23.60 3.07
CA GLN A 14 -17.44 23.06 2.05
C GLN A 14 -16.45 22.14 2.75
N GLU A 15 -16.46 20.86 2.39
CA GLU A 15 -15.49 19.90 2.88
C GLU A 15 -14.10 20.34 2.43
N THR A 16 -13.09 20.18 3.30
CA THR A 16 -11.72 20.49 2.90
C THR A 16 -11.28 19.53 1.80
N GLU A 17 -10.52 20.04 0.83
CA GLU A 17 -9.96 19.23 -0.26
C GLU A 17 -9.16 18.03 0.28
N SER A 18 -8.47 18.21 1.42
CA SER A 18 -7.74 17.15 2.12
C SER A 18 -8.64 15.99 2.56
N LEU A 19 -9.82 16.30 3.10
CA LEU A 19 -10.78 15.28 3.53
C LEU A 19 -11.35 14.51 2.34
N VAL A 20 -11.65 15.22 1.24
CA VAL A 20 -12.12 14.59 0.00
C VAL A 20 -11.05 13.63 -0.56
N LYS A 21 -9.78 14.07 -0.64
CA LYS A 21 -8.64 13.22 -1.05
C LYS A 21 -8.47 12.01 -0.13
N ARG A 22 -8.76 12.17 1.17
CA ARG A 22 -8.72 11.08 2.15
C ARG A 22 -9.87 10.07 1.95
N LEU A 23 -11.09 10.54 1.73
CA LEU A 23 -12.26 9.68 1.50
C LEU A 23 -12.18 8.91 0.18
N ALA A 24 -11.50 9.46 -0.83
CA ALA A 24 -11.22 8.79 -2.11
C ALA A 24 -10.49 7.44 -1.96
N GLY A 25 -9.85 7.21 -0.80
CA GLY A 25 -9.22 5.95 -0.45
C GLY A 25 -7.75 5.83 -0.92
N PRO A 26 -7.06 4.74 -0.55
CA PRO A 26 -5.63 4.57 -0.81
C PRO A 26 -5.30 4.32 -2.29
N SER A 27 -6.26 3.79 -3.06
CA SER A 27 -6.06 3.36 -4.46
C SER A 27 -6.52 4.39 -5.49
N SER A 28 -6.67 5.67 -5.13
CA SER A 28 -7.13 6.75 -6.02
C SER A 28 -6.20 7.03 -7.22
N GLY A 29 -4.94 6.59 -7.17
CA GLY A 29 -3.96 6.73 -8.25
C GLY A 29 -3.71 5.46 -9.07
N LYS A 30 -4.58 4.44 -8.98
CA LYS A 30 -4.44 3.16 -9.73
C LYS A 30 -4.59 3.37 -11.24
N ALA A 31 -3.90 2.51 -12.01
CA ALA A 31 -3.96 2.51 -13.46
C ALA A 31 -5.37 2.14 -13.98
N GLY A 32 -5.78 2.77 -15.09
CA GLY A 32 -7.08 2.55 -15.73
C GLY A 32 -8.26 3.32 -15.12
N LEU A 33 -8.01 4.20 -14.14
CA LEU A 33 -9.05 5.09 -13.59
C LEU A 33 -9.36 6.24 -14.55
N ALA A 34 -10.58 6.82 -14.41
CA ALA A 34 -10.96 8.03 -15.13
C ALA A 34 -9.97 9.18 -14.88
N LYS A 35 -9.70 9.99 -15.92
CA LYS A 35 -8.78 11.14 -15.82
C LYS A 35 -9.30 12.21 -14.86
N ASP A 36 -10.59 12.50 -14.90
CA ASP A 36 -11.24 13.38 -13.93
C ASP A 36 -11.84 12.56 -12.80
N GLN A 37 -11.36 12.81 -11.58
CA GLN A 37 -11.83 12.17 -10.35
C GLN A 37 -12.78 13.07 -9.53
N THR A 38 -13.07 14.29 -9.99
CA THR A 38 -13.83 15.28 -9.22
C THR A 38 -15.23 14.76 -8.87
N GLU A 39 -15.97 14.31 -9.89
CA GLU A 39 -17.32 13.77 -9.72
C GLU A 39 -17.31 12.47 -8.90
N ILE A 40 -16.34 11.58 -9.16
CA ILE A 40 -16.16 10.32 -8.42
C ILE A 40 -15.96 10.62 -6.93
N ASN A 41 -15.07 11.55 -6.60
CA ASN A 41 -14.77 11.92 -5.23
C ASN A 41 -15.97 12.60 -4.55
N ARG A 42 -16.76 13.39 -5.28
CA ARG A 42 -18.01 13.95 -4.79
C ARG A 42 -19.00 12.85 -4.39
N ILE A 43 -19.25 11.89 -5.28
CA ILE A 43 -20.15 10.75 -5.01
C ILE A 43 -19.68 9.95 -3.81
N ILE A 44 -18.37 9.67 -3.71
CA ILE A 44 -17.80 8.96 -2.55
C ILE A 44 -18.02 9.74 -1.26
N SER A 45 -17.78 11.05 -1.28
CA SER A 45 -17.97 11.91 -0.11
C SER A 45 -19.44 11.92 0.32
N ASP A 46 -20.35 12.20 -0.61
CA ASP A 46 -21.80 12.24 -0.37
C ASP A 46 -22.34 10.90 0.12
N ALA A 47 -21.83 9.79 -0.42
CA ALA A 47 -22.19 8.44 0.04
C ALA A 47 -21.67 8.11 1.45
N SER A 48 -20.62 8.80 1.90
CA SER A 48 -19.97 8.55 3.19
C SER A 48 -20.50 9.47 4.29
N LYS A 49 -21.03 10.66 3.95
CA LYS A 49 -21.51 11.67 4.90
C LYS A 49 -22.47 11.08 5.96
N GLY A 50 -22.26 11.50 7.20
CA GLY A 50 -23.07 11.07 8.35
C GLY A 50 -22.76 9.65 8.87
N SER A 51 -21.90 8.88 8.20
CA SER A 51 -21.46 7.59 8.70
C SER A 51 -20.40 7.71 9.82
N LYS A 52 -20.34 6.70 10.69
CA LYS A 52 -19.27 6.57 11.68
C LYS A 52 -17.86 6.52 11.04
N PHE A 53 -17.77 5.97 9.83
CA PHE A 53 -16.52 5.95 9.04
C PHE A 53 -16.09 7.37 8.67
N TYR A 54 -17.03 8.17 8.15
CA TYR A 54 -16.77 9.55 7.72
C TYR A 54 -16.30 10.42 8.90
N GLU A 55 -16.96 10.35 10.05
CA GLU A 55 -16.54 11.12 11.23
C GLU A 55 -15.14 10.71 11.72
N ASN A 56 -14.79 9.42 11.65
CA ASN A 56 -13.45 8.95 11.98
C ASN A 56 -12.40 9.44 10.97
N GLU A 57 -12.69 9.44 9.67
CA GLU A 57 -11.75 9.97 8.67
C GLU A 57 -11.61 11.49 8.76
N LYS A 58 -12.69 12.23 9.08
CA LYS A 58 -12.65 13.66 9.40
C LYS A 58 -11.76 13.95 10.61
N LYS A 59 -11.91 13.16 11.68
CA LYS A 59 -11.04 13.26 12.87
C LYS A 59 -9.57 13.04 12.51
N LYS A 60 -9.25 11.98 11.75
CA LYS A 60 -7.87 11.70 11.33
C LYS A 60 -7.31 12.76 10.39
N ASP A 61 -8.12 13.35 9.53
CA ASP A 61 -7.68 14.47 8.68
C ASP A 61 -7.30 15.70 9.52
N LYS A 62 -8.10 15.99 10.56
CA LYS A 62 -7.78 17.03 11.55
C LYS A 62 -6.50 16.72 12.32
N GLU A 63 -6.29 15.48 12.76
CA GLU A 63 -5.05 15.05 13.44
C GLU A 63 -3.82 15.24 12.57
N VAL A 64 -3.91 14.92 11.26
CA VAL A 64 -2.82 15.19 10.31
C VAL A 64 -2.58 16.68 10.14
N THR A 65 -3.64 17.50 10.11
CA THR A 65 -3.52 18.98 10.05
C THR A 65 -2.75 19.52 11.25
N VAL A 66 -3.12 19.09 12.47
CA VAL A 66 -2.41 19.48 13.71
C VAL A 66 -0.96 19.00 13.70
N ARG A 67 -0.68 17.82 13.13
CA ARG A 67 0.69 17.32 12.97
C ARG A 67 1.50 18.22 12.02
N ILE A 68 0.89 18.67 10.92
CA ILE A 68 1.52 19.59 9.97
C ILE A 68 1.86 20.92 10.65
N GLU A 69 0.92 21.51 11.39
CA GLU A 69 1.16 22.77 12.13
C GLU A 69 2.36 22.65 13.08
N LYS A 70 2.48 21.52 13.80
CA LYS A 70 3.64 21.24 14.66
C LYS A 70 4.94 21.11 13.88
N ILE A 71 4.90 20.44 12.73
CA ILE A 71 6.07 20.30 11.83
C ILE A 71 6.52 21.66 11.32
N LEU A 72 5.60 22.52 10.89
CA LEU A 72 5.91 23.85 10.39
C LEU A 72 6.49 24.76 11.47
N LYS A 73 5.90 24.74 12.67
CA LYS A 73 6.44 25.47 13.82
C LYS A 73 7.85 25.00 14.18
N TYR A 74 8.08 23.69 14.21
CA TYR A 74 9.42 23.13 14.45
C TYR A 74 10.42 23.54 13.37
N LYS A 75 10.01 23.51 12.08
CA LYS A 75 10.82 24.00 10.96
C LYS A 75 11.21 25.46 11.16
N GLU A 76 10.27 26.34 11.45
CA GLU A 76 10.55 27.76 11.71
C GLU A 76 11.53 27.93 12.87
N GLU A 77 11.33 27.24 14.00
CA GLU A 77 12.20 27.33 15.16
C GLU A 77 13.62 26.82 14.89
N ALA A 78 13.75 25.67 14.21
CA ALA A 78 15.03 25.08 13.88
C ALA A 78 15.84 25.92 12.88
N PHE A 79 15.17 26.70 12.03
CA PHE A 79 15.81 27.49 10.98
C PHE A 79 16.20 28.92 11.39
N LYS A 80 15.74 29.43 12.55
CA LYS A 80 15.97 30.83 12.98
C LYS A 80 17.42 31.29 12.94
N ASN A 81 18.36 30.44 13.30
CA ASN A 81 19.80 30.74 13.35
C ASN A 81 20.63 29.67 12.60
N LEU A 82 19.99 28.94 11.68
CA LEU A 82 20.65 27.88 10.95
C LEU A 82 21.39 28.47 9.75
N ASP A 83 22.66 28.13 9.63
CA ASP A 83 23.39 28.34 8.37
C ASP A 83 22.92 27.29 7.36
N VAL A 84 21.87 27.66 6.60
CA VAL A 84 21.25 26.76 5.62
C VAL A 84 22.25 26.35 4.56
N ALA A 85 23.12 27.24 4.10
CA ALA A 85 24.12 26.95 3.08
C ALA A 85 25.11 25.88 3.55
N LYS A 86 25.54 25.93 4.83
CA LYS A 86 26.39 24.89 5.41
C LYS A 86 25.69 23.53 5.50
N VAL A 87 24.41 23.52 5.87
CA VAL A 87 23.62 22.27 5.91
C VAL A 87 23.43 21.70 4.51
N GLU A 88 23.09 22.55 3.54
CA GLU A 88 22.96 22.17 2.14
C GLU A 88 24.27 21.59 1.59
N ALA A 89 25.41 22.23 1.86
CA ALA A 89 26.72 21.69 1.46
C ALA A 89 27.00 20.31 2.07
N SER A 90 26.63 20.08 3.34
CA SER A 90 26.73 18.75 3.94
C SER A 90 25.81 17.73 3.28
N MET A 91 24.63 18.13 2.82
CA MET A 91 23.71 17.26 2.11
C MET A 91 24.16 16.99 0.68
N ASP A 92 24.77 17.97 0.02
CA ASP A 92 25.37 17.80 -1.30
C ASP A 92 26.51 16.77 -1.23
N HIS A 93 27.34 16.81 -0.17
CA HIS A 93 28.35 15.77 0.04
C HIS A 93 27.74 14.37 0.29
N LEU A 94 26.65 14.28 1.05
CA LEU A 94 25.95 13.00 1.24
C LEU A 94 25.32 12.49 -0.08
N ILE A 95 24.80 13.40 -0.91
CA ILE A 95 24.27 13.07 -2.23
C ILE A 95 25.38 12.52 -3.13
N GLU A 96 26.57 13.13 -3.11
CA GLU A 96 27.76 12.61 -3.82
C GLU A 96 28.12 11.20 -3.34
N GLN A 97 28.20 10.97 -2.02
CA GLN A 97 28.47 9.65 -1.44
C GLN A 97 27.43 8.60 -1.84
N LEU A 98 26.16 8.96 -1.92
CA LEU A 98 25.10 8.07 -2.37
C LEU A 98 25.21 7.78 -3.87
N GLU A 99 25.56 8.77 -4.68
CA GLU A 99 25.76 8.63 -6.13
C GLU A 99 26.98 7.75 -6.44
N GLU A 100 28.05 7.81 -5.65
CA GLU A 100 29.22 6.91 -5.74
C GLU A 100 28.86 5.43 -5.54
N GLN A 101 27.78 5.15 -4.80
CA GLN A 101 27.28 3.78 -4.57
C GLN A 101 26.34 3.30 -5.69
N ARG A 102 26.10 4.10 -6.74
CA ARG A 102 25.23 3.71 -7.83
C ARG A 102 25.82 2.55 -8.61
N ASP A 103 25.03 1.50 -8.73
CA ASP A 103 25.31 0.36 -9.59
C ASP A 103 24.24 0.26 -10.68
N LEU A 104 24.70 0.30 -11.94
CA LEU A 104 23.87 0.20 -13.15
C LEU A 104 24.15 -1.08 -13.95
N THR A 105 24.91 -2.02 -13.37
CA THR A 105 25.29 -3.27 -14.04
C THR A 105 24.17 -4.31 -14.01
N GLN A 106 23.22 -4.17 -13.07
CA GLN A 106 22.17 -5.15 -12.83
C GLN A 106 20.88 -4.79 -13.57
N LEU A 107 20.33 -5.76 -14.29
CA LEU A 107 19.05 -5.68 -15.01
C LEU A 107 17.91 -6.13 -14.09
N ILE A 108 17.37 -5.19 -13.30
CA ILE A 108 16.25 -5.45 -12.40
C ILE A 108 14.91 -5.20 -13.09
N VAL A 109 14.03 -6.19 -13.00
CA VAL A 109 12.69 -6.15 -13.57
C VAL A 109 11.65 -6.29 -12.46
N HIS A 110 10.70 -5.36 -12.44
CA HIS A 110 9.48 -5.52 -11.64
C HIS A 110 8.34 -6.00 -12.55
N VAL A 111 7.81 -7.18 -12.27
CA VAL A 111 6.66 -7.77 -12.98
C VAL A 111 5.42 -7.70 -12.11
N ASP A 112 4.27 -7.38 -12.72
CA ASP A 112 3.00 -7.25 -12.01
C ASP A 112 1.84 -7.65 -12.94
N MET A 113 0.98 -8.56 -12.46
CA MET A 113 -0.13 -9.11 -13.22
C MET A 113 -1.27 -8.10 -13.37
N ASP A 114 -1.76 -7.94 -14.60
CA ASP A 114 -2.78 -6.94 -14.88
C ASP A 114 -4.11 -7.31 -14.22
N ALA A 115 -4.60 -6.46 -13.31
CA ALA A 115 -5.89 -6.65 -12.62
C ALA A 115 -6.12 -8.09 -12.11
N PHE A 116 -5.07 -8.71 -11.56
CA PHE A 116 -4.94 -10.15 -11.34
C PHE A 116 -6.24 -10.91 -11.05
N PHE A 117 -6.85 -10.73 -9.87
CA PHE A 117 -8.05 -11.52 -9.52
C PHE A 117 -9.21 -11.29 -10.50
N ALA A 118 -9.39 -10.08 -11.04
CA ALA A 118 -10.45 -9.83 -12.01
C ALA A 118 -10.19 -10.58 -13.32
N ASN A 119 -8.94 -10.65 -13.78
CA ASN A 119 -8.59 -11.39 -14.98
C ASN A 119 -8.66 -12.90 -14.77
N VAL A 120 -8.38 -13.41 -13.56
CA VAL A 120 -8.63 -14.82 -13.21
C VAL A 120 -10.13 -15.14 -13.24
N GLU A 121 -10.97 -14.26 -12.69
CA GLU A 121 -12.43 -14.43 -12.77
C GLU A 121 -12.95 -14.35 -14.23
N LEU A 122 -12.38 -13.48 -15.05
CA LEU A 122 -12.72 -13.38 -16.47
C LEU A 122 -12.30 -14.63 -17.25
N LEU A 123 -11.15 -15.21 -16.92
CA LEU A 123 -10.65 -16.45 -17.51
C LEU A 123 -11.62 -17.62 -17.25
N ASP A 124 -12.05 -17.79 -16.01
CA ASP A 124 -12.95 -18.87 -15.62
C ASP A 124 -14.42 -18.59 -16.00
N ASN A 125 -14.81 -17.32 -16.18
CA ASN A 125 -16.16 -16.92 -16.55
C ASN A 125 -16.17 -15.91 -17.72
N PRO A 126 -16.13 -16.39 -18.97
CA PRO A 126 -16.15 -15.55 -20.17
C PRO A 126 -17.37 -14.63 -20.29
N SER A 127 -18.47 -14.90 -19.58
CA SER A 127 -19.66 -14.04 -19.59
C SER A 127 -19.41 -12.66 -18.95
N LEU A 128 -18.30 -12.47 -18.25
CA LEU A 128 -17.85 -11.20 -17.68
C LEU A 128 -17.19 -10.28 -18.72
N ALA A 129 -16.84 -10.78 -19.91
CA ALA A 129 -16.17 -10.01 -20.93
C ALA A 129 -16.95 -8.74 -21.31
N GLY A 130 -16.25 -7.60 -21.32
CA GLY A 130 -16.83 -6.29 -21.63
C GLY A 130 -17.81 -5.74 -20.57
N LYS A 131 -18.01 -6.43 -19.44
CA LYS A 131 -18.89 -5.98 -18.35
C LYS A 131 -18.08 -5.30 -17.24
N THR A 132 -18.75 -4.45 -16.49
CA THR A 132 -18.19 -3.88 -15.27
C THR A 132 -18.35 -4.87 -14.12
N PHE A 133 -17.25 -5.40 -13.61
CA PHE A 133 -17.26 -6.26 -12.43
C PHE A 133 -16.09 -6.00 -11.48
N ALA A 134 -16.26 -6.43 -10.22
CA ALA A 134 -15.25 -6.33 -9.18
C ALA A 134 -15.29 -7.55 -8.26
N VAL A 135 -14.12 -7.97 -7.79
CA VAL A 135 -13.97 -9.07 -6.84
C VAL A 135 -14.14 -8.53 -5.43
N VAL A 136 -15.10 -9.05 -4.68
CA VAL A 136 -15.48 -8.57 -3.34
C VAL A 136 -15.16 -9.63 -2.29
N GLY A 137 -14.50 -9.20 -1.21
CA GLY A 137 -14.36 -9.99 0.01
C GLY A 137 -15.52 -9.72 0.98
N LYS A 138 -15.20 -9.46 2.25
CA LYS A 138 -16.19 -9.11 3.29
C LYS A 138 -16.69 -7.65 3.15
N GLY A 139 -17.36 -7.35 2.04
CA GLY A 139 -17.97 -6.04 1.75
C GLY A 139 -17.02 -4.97 1.19
N VAL A 140 -15.75 -5.31 0.98
CA VAL A 140 -14.72 -4.44 0.40
C VAL A 140 -14.18 -5.07 -0.87
N LEU A 141 -13.98 -4.26 -1.90
CA LEU A 141 -13.43 -4.71 -3.18
C LEU A 141 -11.93 -4.99 -3.04
N THR A 142 -11.50 -6.16 -3.50
CA THR A 142 -10.09 -6.56 -3.57
C THR A 142 -9.46 -6.07 -4.87
N THR A 143 -10.19 -6.18 -5.98
CA THR A 143 -9.82 -5.61 -7.28
C THR A 143 -11.06 -5.28 -8.11
N ALA A 144 -10.85 -4.61 -9.24
CA ALA A 144 -11.89 -4.26 -10.20
C ALA A 144 -11.35 -4.41 -11.63
N SER A 145 -12.23 -4.85 -12.53
CA SER A 145 -12.03 -4.86 -13.98
C SER A 145 -11.66 -3.47 -14.51
N TYR A 146 -10.94 -3.40 -15.63
CA TYR A 146 -10.59 -2.11 -16.25
C TYR A 146 -11.83 -1.34 -16.69
N GLU A 147 -12.89 -2.03 -17.11
CA GLU A 147 -14.21 -1.48 -17.41
C GLU A 147 -14.80 -0.77 -16.20
N ALA A 148 -14.78 -1.41 -15.02
CA ALA A 148 -15.28 -0.82 -13.78
C ALA A 148 -14.41 0.36 -13.30
N ARG A 149 -13.08 0.31 -13.52
CA ARG A 149 -12.15 1.40 -13.16
C ARG A 149 -12.45 2.71 -13.89
N LYS A 150 -13.01 2.66 -15.10
CA LYS A 150 -13.49 3.85 -15.83
C LYS A 150 -14.58 4.61 -15.07
N PHE A 151 -15.34 3.95 -14.19
CA PHE A 151 -16.33 4.56 -13.30
C PHE A 151 -15.76 4.97 -11.94
N GLY A 152 -14.45 4.82 -11.73
CA GLY A 152 -13.79 5.09 -10.45
C GLY A 152 -13.78 3.91 -9.47
N VAL A 153 -14.38 2.77 -9.82
CA VAL A 153 -14.39 1.56 -8.98
C VAL A 153 -12.98 1.00 -8.84
N ARG A 154 -12.55 0.70 -7.60
CA ARG A 154 -11.16 0.34 -7.29
C ARG A 154 -11.04 -0.49 -6.02
N SER A 155 -9.88 -1.13 -5.86
CA SER A 155 -9.51 -1.88 -4.65
C SER A 155 -9.58 -1.02 -3.39
N GLY A 156 -9.93 -1.62 -2.26
CA GLY A 156 -10.08 -0.95 -0.97
C GLY A 156 -11.35 -0.10 -0.83
N MET A 157 -12.20 -0.04 -1.86
CA MET A 157 -13.49 0.64 -1.82
C MET A 157 -14.57 -0.29 -1.25
N ALA A 158 -15.49 0.26 -0.46
CA ALA A 158 -16.65 -0.50 0.00
C ALA A 158 -17.60 -0.82 -1.16
N ALA A 159 -18.15 -2.03 -1.19
CA ALA A 159 -18.99 -2.51 -2.30
C ALA A 159 -20.24 -1.62 -2.54
N PHE A 160 -20.85 -1.10 -1.47
CA PHE A 160 -22.01 -0.22 -1.59
C PHE A 160 -21.66 1.14 -2.22
N ILE A 161 -20.44 1.65 -2.01
CA ILE A 161 -19.96 2.88 -2.66
C ILE A 161 -19.69 2.61 -4.14
N ALA A 162 -19.05 1.48 -4.44
CA ALA A 162 -18.80 1.06 -5.82
C ALA A 162 -20.10 0.91 -6.62
N LYS A 163 -21.15 0.37 -6.01
CA LYS A 163 -22.49 0.29 -6.61
C LYS A 163 -23.15 1.65 -6.83
N LYS A 164 -22.84 2.67 -6.01
CA LYS A 164 -23.31 4.05 -6.28
C LYS A 164 -22.58 4.67 -7.47
N LEU A 165 -21.29 4.40 -7.64
CA LEU A 165 -20.50 4.85 -8.79
C LEU A 165 -20.90 4.11 -10.09
N CYS A 166 -21.21 2.82 -9.98
CA CYS A 166 -21.57 1.96 -11.10
C CYS A 166 -22.75 1.06 -10.68
N PRO A 167 -24.02 1.49 -10.89
CA PRO A 167 -25.20 0.75 -10.44
C PRO A 167 -25.31 -0.68 -11.01
N HIS A 168 -24.82 -0.88 -12.24
CA HIS A 168 -24.81 -2.15 -12.94
C HIS A 168 -23.57 -3.01 -12.66
N LEU A 169 -22.69 -2.60 -11.72
CA LEU A 169 -21.47 -3.34 -11.36
C LEU A 169 -21.79 -4.77 -10.89
N ILE A 170 -21.16 -5.77 -11.47
CA ILE A 170 -21.27 -7.16 -11.02
C ILE A 170 -20.27 -7.37 -9.87
N LEU A 171 -20.75 -7.93 -8.77
CA LEU A 171 -19.91 -8.31 -7.63
C LEU A 171 -19.64 -9.80 -7.72
N VAL A 172 -18.36 -10.16 -7.84
CA VAL A 172 -17.89 -11.54 -7.90
C VAL A 172 -17.27 -11.91 -6.56
N GLU A 173 -17.66 -13.05 -6.00
CA GLU A 173 -17.12 -13.53 -4.73
C GLU A 173 -15.64 -13.88 -4.88
N ASN A 174 -14.85 -13.51 -3.87
CA ASN A 174 -13.42 -13.80 -3.86
C ASN A 174 -13.15 -15.30 -3.72
N ARG A 175 -12.40 -15.87 -4.67
CA ARG A 175 -11.93 -17.26 -4.68
C ARG A 175 -10.42 -17.36 -4.44
N HIS A 176 -9.97 -16.96 -3.23
CA HIS A 176 -8.54 -16.90 -2.87
C HIS A 176 -7.71 -18.13 -3.29
N TRP A 177 -8.24 -19.35 -3.11
CA TRP A 177 -7.56 -20.59 -3.50
C TRP A 177 -7.17 -20.61 -4.99
N ARG A 178 -8.04 -20.10 -5.87
CA ARG A 178 -7.83 -20.06 -7.32
C ARG A 178 -6.78 -19.02 -7.69
N TYR A 179 -6.73 -17.91 -6.94
CA TYR A 179 -5.72 -16.88 -7.16
C TYR A 179 -4.33 -17.38 -6.71
N SER A 180 -4.26 -18.13 -5.61
CA SER A 180 -3.02 -18.78 -5.17
C SER A 180 -2.52 -19.78 -6.22
N GLU A 181 -3.39 -20.66 -6.73
CA GLU A 181 -3.03 -21.64 -7.77
C GLU A 181 -2.43 -20.97 -9.01
N ILE A 182 -3.06 -19.89 -9.51
CA ILE A 182 -2.54 -19.17 -10.67
C ILE A 182 -1.26 -18.39 -10.33
N SER A 183 -1.18 -17.80 -9.13
CA SER A 183 0.02 -17.13 -8.64
C SER A 183 1.20 -18.10 -8.66
N ASP A 184 1.04 -19.30 -8.11
CA ASP A 184 2.10 -20.32 -8.05
C ASP A 184 2.58 -20.71 -9.45
N GLN A 185 1.67 -20.84 -10.43
CA GLN A 185 2.03 -21.09 -11.82
C GLN A 185 2.88 -19.96 -12.41
N ILE A 186 2.48 -18.70 -12.21
CA ILE A 186 3.20 -17.55 -12.78
C ILE A 186 4.52 -17.32 -12.06
N MET A 187 4.58 -17.45 -10.73
CA MET A 187 5.84 -17.41 -9.98
C MET A 187 6.80 -18.51 -10.42
N GLY A 188 6.28 -19.71 -10.71
CA GLY A 188 7.06 -20.80 -11.32
C GLY A 188 7.61 -20.47 -12.71
N ILE A 189 6.95 -19.60 -13.48
CA ILE A 189 7.51 -19.06 -14.74
C ILE A 189 8.63 -18.06 -14.43
N PHE A 190 8.41 -17.13 -13.50
CA PHE A 190 9.43 -16.12 -13.12
C PHE A 190 10.72 -16.76 -12.60
N HIS A 191 10.62 -17.83 -11.81
CA HIS A 191 11.78 -18.58 -11.32
C HIS A 191 12.64 -19.21 -12.43
N ARG A 192 12.14 -19.36 -13.66
CA ARG A 192 12.95 -19.82 -14.80
C ARG A 192 13.94 -18.75 -15.28
N TYR A 193 13.64 -17.48 -15.04
CA TYR A 193 14.44 -16.33 -15.45
C TYR A 193 15.31 -15.78 -14.32
N ASP A 194 14.87 -15.95 -13.07
CA ASP A 194 15.63 -15.64 -11.87
C ASP A 194 15.26 -16.63 -10.74
N PRO A 195 16.10 -17.62 -10.43
CA PRO A 195 15.87 -18.56 -9.35
C PRO A 195 15.70 -17.88 -7.98
N ASP A 196 16.36 -16.74 -7.76
CA ASP A 196 16.39 -16.00 -6.50
C ASP A 196 15.35 -14.86 -6.44
N MET A 197 14.41 -14.83 -7.40
CA MET A 197 13.41 -13.77 -7.53
C MET A 197 12.70 -13.48 -6.20
N CYS A 198 12.37 -12.21 -5.99
CA CYS A 198 11.73 -11.75 -4.76
C CYS A 198 10.23 -11.52 -5.00
N PRO A 199 9.34 -12.38 -4.49
CA PRO A 199 7.90 -12.13 -4.54
C PRO A 199 7.57 -10.89 -3.68
N ALA A 200 6.88 -9.91 -4.27
CA ALA A 200 6.39 -8.72 -3.56
C ALA A 200 4.90 -8.86 -3.16
N GLY A 201 4.18 -9.79 -3.80
CA GLY A 201 2.80 -10.14 -3.51
C GLY A 201 2.42 -11.43 -4.25
N CYS A 202 1.13 -11.77 -4.24
CA CYS A 202 0.63 -12.89 -5.07
C CYS A 202 0.57 -12.55 -6.56
N ASP A 203 0.66 -11.28 -6.93
CA ASP A 203 0.57 -10.81 -8.31
C ASP A 203 1.80 -10.04 -8.80
N GLU A 204 2.84 -9.91 -7.99
CA GLU A 204 4.01 -9.10 -8.32
C GLU A 204 5.32 -9.66 -7.74
N GLY A 205 6.43 -9.38 -8.42
CA GLY A 205 7.76 -9.82 -8.03
C GLY A 205 8.86 -8.99 -8.67
N TYR A 206 10.05 -9.03 -8.07
CA TYR A 206 11.28 -8.48 -8.61
C TYR A 206 12.17 -9.62 -9.09
N LEU A 207 12.74 -9.46 -10.28
CA LEU A 207 13.67 -10.39 -10.90
C LEU A 207 14.97 -9.66 -11.21
N ASN A 208 16.11 -10.31 -11.01
CA ASN A 208 17.39 -9.92 -11.57
C ASN A 208 17.69 -10.80 -12.79
N ILE A 209 17.39 -10.29 -13.99
CA ILE A 209 17.54 -11.04 -15.24
C ILE A 209 18.95 -10.93 -15.85
N THR A 210 19.91 -10.35 -15.13
CA THR A 210 21.27 -10.09 -15.64
C THR A 210 21.93 -11.37 -16.14
N ALA A 211 22.02 -12.38 -15.27
CA ALA A 211 22.66 -13.66 -15.60
C ALA A 211 21.94 -14.38 -16.75
N TYR A 212 20.60 -14.39 -16.75
CA TYR A 212 19.80 -15.02 -17.80
C TYR A 212 20.05 -14.36 -19.17
N CYS A 213 20.10 -13.02 -19.20
CA CYS A 213 20.37 -12.27 -20.43
C CYS A 213 21.78 -12.52 -20.96
N GLU A 214 22.79 -12.59 -20.08
CA GLU A 214 24.17 -12.92 -20.45
C GLU A 214 24.29 -14.33 -21.04
N GLU A 215 23.69 -15.34 -20.37
CA GLU A 215 23.74 -16.74 -20.81
C GLU A 215 23.06 -16.95 -22.17
N HIS A 216 21.94 -16.26 -22.41
CA HIS A 216 21.13 -16.43 -23.62
C HIS A 216 21.44 -15.39 -24.71
N ALA A 217 22.42 -14.49 -24.48
CA ALA A 217 22.76 -13.38 -25.37
C ALA A 217 21.54 -12.53 -25.76
N MET A 218 20.70 -12.19 -24.79
CA MET A 218 19.47 -11.41 -24.98
C MET A 218 19.62 -10.00 -24.41
N THR A 219 18.91 -9.05 -25.03
CA THR A 219 18.67 -7.75 -24.38
C THR A 219 17.62 -7.87 -23.28
N ALA A 220 17.61 -6.91 -22.34
CA ALA A 220 16.58 -6.85 -21.30
C ALA A 220 15.16 -6.77 -21.88
N GLU A 221 14.98 -6.01 -22.95
CA GLU A 221 13.67 -5.85 -23.61
C GLU A 221 13.17 -7.17 -24.19
N GLU A 222 14.05 -7.93 -24.85
CA GLU A 222 13.74 -9.25 -25.42
C GLU A 222 13.39 -10.26 -24.33
N CYS A 223 14.20 -10.33 -23.26
CA CYS A 223 13.95 -11.23 -22.13
C CYS A 223 12.59 -10.92 -21.47
N VAL A 224 12.29 -9.65 -21.20
CA VAL A 224 11.00 -9.26 -20.61
C VAL A 224 9.82 -9.51 -21.56
N ARG A 225 10.00 -9.30 -22.87
CA ARG A 225 8.97 -9.67 -23.86
C ARG A 225 8.71 -11.16 -23.81
N GLU A 226 9.76 -11.98 -23.77
CA GLU A 226 9.64 -13.44 -23.67
C GLU A 226 8.93 -13.86 -22.38
N ILE A 227 9.28 -13.28 -21.22
CA ILE A 227 8.58 -13.53 -19.94
C ILE A 227 7.07 -13.30 -20.12
N ARG A 228 6.69 -12.14 -20.67
CA ARG A 228 5.27 -11.76 -20.86
C ARG A 228 4.55 -12.71 -21.82
N GLU A 229 5.20 -13.09 -22.93
CA GLU A 229 4.67 -14.03 -23.90
C GLU A 229 4.51 -15.45 -23.33
N THR A 230 5.47 -15.90 -22.52
CA THR A 230 5.43 -17.19 -21.83
C THR A 230 4.29 -17.25 -20.81
N VAL A 231 4.14 -16.21 -19.98
CA VAL A 231 2.99 -16.09 -19.06
C VAL A 231 1.67 -16.16 -19.83
N PHE A 232 1.52 -15.41 -20.91
CA PHE A 232 0.30 -15.43 -21.70
C PHE A 232 0.06 -16.78 -22.38
N ARG A 233 1.10 -17.41 -22.92
CA ARG A 233 1.00 -18.72 -23.59
C ARG A 233 0.50 -19.79 -22.62
N GLU A 234 1.06 -19.85 -21.41
CA GLU A 234 0.80 -20.89 -20.40
C GLU A 234 -0.47 -20.63 -19.58
N THR A 235 -0.79 -19.37 -19.26
CA THR A 235 -1.88 -19.04 -18.33
C THR A 235 -3.06 -18.29 -18.97
N LYS A 236 -2.89 -17.77 -20.19
CA LYS A 236 -3.82 -16.84 -20.86
C LYS A 236 -4.03 -15.51 -20.12
N LEU A 237 -3.19 -15.20 -19.14
CA LEU A 237 -3.20 -13.93 -18.41
C LEU A 237 -2.06 -13.03 -18.89
N THR A 238 -2.19 -11.73 -18.66
CA THR A 238 -1.18 -10.73 -19.03
C THR A 238 -0.49 -10.17 -17.80
N VAL A 239 0.81 -9.91 -17.96
CA VAL A 239 1.65 -9.20 -17.00
C VAL A 239 2.20 -7.94 -17.68
N SER A 240 2.36 -6.90 -16.87
CA SER A 240 3.11 -5.71 -17.23
C SER A 240 4.44 -5.70 -16.49
N ALA A 241 5.49 -5.18 -17.12
CA ALA A 241 6.84 -5.23 -16.58
C ALA A 241 7.56 -3.89 -16.69
N GLY A 242 8.34 -3.52 -15.67
CA GLY A 242 9.28 -2.41 -15.75
C GLY A 242 10.70 -2.93 -15.70
N ILE A 243 11.50 -2.61 -16.72
CA ILE A 243 12.96 -2.74 -16.67
C ILE A 243 13.42 -1.40 -16.07
N ALA A 244 13.63 -1.38 -14.76
CA ALA A 244 13.57 -0.18 -13.90
C ALA A 244 12.12 0.40 -13.76
N PRO A 245 11.87 1.66 -13.31
CA PRO A 245 10.52 2.06 -12.91
C PRO A 245 9.49 1.99 -14.06
N ASN A 246 8.39 1.27 -13.84
CA ASN A 246 7.36 1.00 -14.84
C ASN A 246 6.34 2.15 -15.00
N LYS A 247 5.97 2.49 -16.24
CA LYS A 247 4.87 3.43 -16.58
C LYS A 247 3.72 2.81 -17.39
N ASN A 248 3.83 1.59 -17.93
CA ASN A 248 2.98 1.08 -19.01
C ASN A 248 2.10 -0.12 -18.60
N LYS A 249 0.99 0.15 -17.90
CA LYS A 249 -0.06 -0.86 -17.64
C LYS A 249 -1.38 -0.50 -18.35
N PRO A 250 -2.20 -1.48 -18.80
CA PRO A 250 -1.97 -2.93 -18.80
C PRO A 250 -1.24 -3.46 -20.04
N ASN A 251 -0.75 -4.71 -19.95
CA ASN A 251 -0.06 -5.46 -21.00
C ASN A 251 1.01 -4.67 -21.74
N GLY A 252 1.86 -3.97 -20.98
CA GLY A 252 2.95 -3.17 -21.52
C GLY A 252 4.24 -3.37 -20.76
N GLN A 253 5.33 -2.90 -21.36
CA GLN A 253 6.60 -2.75 -20.66
C GLN A 253 7.19 -1.36 -20.88
N TYR A 254 8.07 -0.96 -19.99
CA TYR A 254 8.84 0.29 -20.09
C TYR A 254 10.27 0.00 -19.65
N GLN A 255 11.24 0.46 -20.44
CA GLN A 255 12.65 0.43 -20.09
C GLN A 255 13.14 1.87 -19.90
N LEU A 256 13.82 2.10 -18.79
CA LEU A 256 14.59 3.31 -18.59
C LEU A 256 16.03 3.04 -19.01
N ASP A 257 16.66 4.01 -19.68
CA ASP A 257 18.07 3.89 -20.03
C ASP A 257 18.91 3.78 -18.75
N PHE A 258 19.89 2.87 -18.77
CA PHE A 258 20.80 2.60 -17.66
C PHE A 258 21.91 3.66 -17.62
N ASP A 259 21.49 4.92 -17.55
CA ASP A 259 22.34 6.10 -17.47
C ASP A 259 21.88 6.98 -16.31
N ALA A 260 22.83 7.45 -15.49
CA ALA A 260 22.53 8.21 -14.29
C ALA A 260 21.78 9.53 -14.61
N LYS A 261 22.06 10.17 -15.75
CA LYS A 261 21.39 11.42 -16.14
C LYS A 261 19.95 11.14 -16.58
N ALA A 262 19.72 10.11 -17.37
CA ALA A 262 18.37 9.67 -17.76
C ALA A 262 17.52 9.29 -16.53
N ILE A 263 18.11 8.56 -15.58
CA ILE A 263 17.44 8.16 -14.33
C ILE A 263 17.06 9.38 -13.50
N LYS A 264 18.00 10.31 -13.26
CA LYS A 264 17.72 11.54 -12.50
C LYS A 264 16.69 12.43 -13.18
N ALA A 265 16.70 12.53 -14.51
CA ALA A 265 15.68 13.26 -15.25
C ALA A 265 14.29 12.63 -15.07
N PHE A 266 14.21 11.29 -15.13
CA PHE A 266 12.97 10.57 -14.89
C PHE A 266 12.44 10.78 -13.47
N THR A 267 13.30 10.66 -12.45
CA THR A 267 12.88 10.82 -11.05
C THR A 267 12.51 12.26 -10.74
N HIS A 268 13.24 13.24 -11.28
CA HIS A 268 12.93 14.66 -11.12
C HIS A 268 11.45 14.94 -11.43
N ASP A 269 10.95 14.45 -12.57
CA ASP A 269 9.56 14.71 -13.00
C ASP A 269 8.53 13.69 -12.46
N LEU A 270 8.97 12.72 -11.66
CA LEU A 270 8.08 11.71 -11.09
C LEU A 270 7.24 12.30 -9.96
N PRO A 271 5.90 12.17 -9.97
CA PRO A 271 5.08 12.55 -8.82
C PRO A 271 5.47 11.76 -7.57
N ILE A 272 5.71 12.47 -6.46
CA ILE A 272 6.18 11.87 -5.19
C ILE A 272 5.27 10.73 -4.70
N ARG A 273 3.96 10.83 -4.98
CA ARG A 273 2.95 9.84 -4.60
C ARG A 273 3.09 8.49 -5.34
N LYS A 274 3.85 8.46 -6.43
CA LYS A 274 4.16 7.24 -7.20
C LYS A 274 5.34 6.46 -6.63
N VAL A 275 6.11 7.04 -5.72
CA VAL A 275 7.24 6.36 -5.07
C VAL A 275 6.71 5.37 -4.01
N PRO A 276 7.08 4.08 -4.09
CA PRO A 276 6.70 3.08 -3.08
C PRO A 276 7.09 3.51 -1.67
N GLY A 277 6.16 3.45 -0.71
CA GLY A 277 6.35 3.94 0.66
C GLY A 277 5.80 5.34 0.92
N ILE A 278 5.54 6.14 -0.13
CA ILE A 278 4.90 7.46 0.02
C ILE A 278 3.39 7.33 -0.17
N GLY A 279 2.68 7.19 0.95
CA GLY A 279 1.22 7.22 1.01
C GLY A 279 0.65 8.64 1.10
N ARG A 280 -0.69 8.74 1.07
CA ARG A 280 -1.45 10.01 1.14
C ARG A 280 -1.09 10.92 2.33
N VAL A 281 -0.71 10.32 3.46
CA VAL A 281 -0.33 11.08 4.66
C VAL A 281 1.07 11.65 4.48
N SER A 282 2.04 10.82 4.12
CA SER A 282 3.42 11.25 3.85
C SER A 282 3.47 12.31 2.75
N GLU A 283 2.73 12.12 1.65
CA GLU A 283 2.55 13.11 0.58
C GLU A 283 2.11 14.48 1.15
N ARG A 284 1.04 14.50 1.96
CA ARG A 284 0.52 15.74 2.56
C ARG A 284 1.52 16.39 3.54
N LEU A 285 2.32 15.60 4.25
CA LEU A 285 3.39 16.12 5.12
C LEU A 285 4.54 16.73 4.31
N LEU A 286 4.92 16.11 3.20
CA LEU A 286 5.96 16.58 2.28
C LEU A 286 5.53 17.86 1.55
N GLU A 287 4.28 17.91 1.08
CA GLU A 287 3.67 19.12 0.49
C GLU A 287 3.78 20.32 1.44
N ALA A 288 3.48 20.11 2.72
CA ALA A 288 3.54 21.18 3.72
C ALA A 288 4.94 21.80 3.87
N ILE A 289 6.01 21.03 3.68
CA ILE A 289 7.37 21.55 3.79
C ILE A 289 7.93 22.10 2.47
N GLY A 290 7.18 22.01 1.37
CA GLY A 290 7.54 22.56 0.06
C GLY A 290 7.86 21.53 -1.03
N ILE A 291 7.63 20.24 -0.79
CA ILE A 291 7.81 19.18 -1.80
C ILE A 291 6.46 18.92 -2.47
N LYS A 292 6.27 19.41 -3.68
CA LYS A 292 4.99 19.29 -4.39
C LYS A 292 4.71 17.83 -4.74
N ALA A 293 3.42 17.44 -4.72
CA ALA A 293 3.03 16.09 -5.09
C ALA A 293 3.42 15.67 -6.52
N SER A 294 3.66 16.64 -7.40
CA SER A 294 3.91 16.43 -8.83
C SER A 294 5.36 16.08 -9.18
N THR A 295 6.32 16.15 -8.26
CA THR A 295 7.76 16.03 -8.59
C THR A 295 8.58 15.48 -7.42
N CYS A 296 9.64 14.73 -7.69
CA CYS A 296 10.67 14.41 -6.70
C CYS A 296 11.86 15.38 -6.75
N GLY A 297 11.93 16.30 -7.73
CA GLY A 297 12.97 17.32 -7.83
C GLY A 297 13.02 18.25 -6.62
N ASP A 298 11.85 18.59 -6.05
CA ASP A 298 11.75 19.43 -4.86
C ASP A 298 12.45 18.82 -3.63
N ILE A 299 12.74 17.50 -3.62
CA ILE A 299 13.53 16.86 -2.56
C ILE A 299 14.90 17.52 -2.44
N TYR A 300 15.56 17.81 -3.57
CA TYR A 300 16.86 18.48 -3.58
C TYR A 300 16.74 19.90 -3.03
N THR A 301 15.74 20.65 -3.49
CA THR A 301 15.47 22.01 -3.00
C THR A 301 15.19 22.05 -1.50
N GLN A 302 14.55 21.01 -0.95
CA GLN A 302 14.21 20.92 0.47
C GLN A 302 15.20 20.06 1.29
N ARG A 303 16.36 19.67 0.75
CA ARG A 303 17.30 18.73 1.39
C ARG A 303 17.76 19.15 2.79
N ALA A 304 17.95 20.45 3.03
CA ALA A 304 18.27 20.97 4.36
C ALA A 304 17.09 20.83 5.35
N VAL A 305 15.85 21.04 4.89
CA VAL A 305 14.67 20.85 5.74
C VAL A 305 14.50 19.38 6.10
N ILE A 306 14.67 18.50 5.10
CA ILE A 306 14.55 17.06 5.27
C ILE A 306 15.61 16.56 6.26
N SER A 307 16.85 17.06 6.19
CA SER A 307 17.94 16.61 7.06
C SER A 307 17.74 16.98 8.53
N ILE A 308 17.29 18.21 8.79
CA ILE A 308 16.92 18.67 10.14
C ILE A 308 15.73 17.86 10.69
N MET A 309 14.88 17.35 9.81
CA MET A 309 13.66 16.62 10.16
C MET A 309 13.73 15.12 9.79
N ASP A 310 14.93 14.53 9.78
CA ASP A 310 15.17 13.17 9.29
C ASP A 310 14.26 12.12 9.93
N LYS A 311 14.10 12.17 11.26
CA LYS A 311 13.20 11.25 11.99
C LYS A 311 11.77 11.23 11.48
N GLN A 312 11.33 12.30 10.81
CA GLN A 312 9.97 12.43 10.30
C GLN A 312 9.82 12.06 8.84
N PHE A 313 10.87 12.27 8.03
CA PHE A 313 10.80 12.17 6.58
C PHE A 313 11.69 11.07 5.97
N GLY A 314 12.73 10.63 6.68
CA GLY A 314 13.70 9.66 6.19
C GLY A 314 14.60 10.26 5.11
N LEU A 315 15.62 10.99 5.54
CA LEU A 315 16.58 11.72 4.69
C LEU A 315 17.19 10.82 3.62
N VAL A 316 17.83 9.72 4.02
CA VAL A 316 18.54 8.84 3.08
C VAL A 316 17.58 8.24 2.06
N TYR A 317 16.38 7.87 2.47
CA TYR A 317 15.34 7.34 1.59
C TYR A 317 14.90 8.39 0.54
N LEU A 318 14.67 9.64 0.95
CA LEU A 318 14.28 10.70 0.02
C LEU A 318 15.43 11.11 -0.90
N LEU A 319 16.67 11.22 -0.40
CA LEU A 319 17.83 11.52 -1.26
C LEU A 319 18.07 10.41 -2.30
N ARG A 320 17.96 9.13 -1.91
CA ARG A 320 17.99 8.01 -2.86
C ARG A 320 16.86 8.08 -3.88
N THR A 321 15.66 8.47 -3.47
CA THR A 321 14.51 8.69 -4.36
C THR A 321 14.81 9.80 -5.38
N TYR A 322 15.35 10.93 -4.94
CA TYR A 322 15.77 12.03 -5.81
C TYR A 322 16.79 11.56 -6.86
N LEU A 323 17.79 10.78 -6.43
CA LEU A 323 18.81 10.21 -7.31
C LEU A 323 18.27 9.05 -8.18
N GLY A 324 17.15 8.44 -7.85
CA GLY A 324 16.70 7.20 -8.50
C GLY A 324 17.62 6.02 -8.19
N ILE A 325 18.05 5.92 -6.93
CA ILE A 325 18.85 4.80 -6.41
C ILE A 325 17.95 3.92 -5.55
N SER A 326 18.02 2.60 -5.78
CA SER A 326 17.32 1.58 -5.00
C SER A 326 18.28 0.42 -4.71
N SER A 327 17.80 -0.58 -3.97
CA SER A 327 18.49 -1.86 -3.84
C SER A 327 18.55 -2.58 -5.19
N ASN A 328 19.74 -3.05 -5.57
CA ASN A 328 19.93 -4.00 -6.67
C ASN A 328 19.93 -5.45 -6.19
N THR A 329 19.80 -5.68 -4.89
CA THR A 329 19.66 -7.02 -4.32
C THR A 329 18.22 -7.48 -4.50
N VAL A 330 18.04 -8.46 -5.37
CA VAL A 330 16.79 -9.23 -5.52
C VAL A 330 17.03 -10.56 -4.82
N GLN A 331 16.32 -10.78 -3.72
CA GLN A 331 16.38 -12.03 -2.99
C GLN A 331 15.03 -12.26 -2.30
N ALA A 332 14.51 -13.48 -2.38
CA ALA A 332 13.35 -13.88 -1.60
C ALA A 332 13.60 -13.70 -0.10
N HIS A 333 12.57 -13.24 0.62
CA HIS A 333 12.63 -13.15 2.07
C HIS A 333 12.85 -14.53 2.68
N THR A 334 13.80 -14.62 3.61
CA THR A 334 14.00 -15.87 4.35
C THR A 334 12.88 -16.05 5.36
N ARG A 335 12.57 -17.30 5.71
CA ARG A 335 11.53 -17.62 6.68
C ARG A 335 11.79 -16.87 7.99
N GLU A 336 13.05 -16.80 8.42
CA GLU A 336 13.54 -16.19 9.66
C GLU A 336 13.39 -14.66 9.71
N GLU A 337 13.17 -13.98 8.57
CA GLU A 337 12.91 -12.54 8.52
C GLU A 337 11.47 -12.18 8.96
N ARG A 338 10.56 -13.15 9.05
CA ARG A 338 9.20 -12.94 9.55
C ARG A 338 9.23 -12.46 11.00
N LYS A 339 8.65 -11.28 11.26
CA LYS A 339 8.65 -10.65 12.59
C LYS A 339 7.41 -10.96 13.44
N SER A 340 6.31 -11.36 12.79
CA SER A 340 5.01 -11.57 13.42
C SER A 340 4.09 -12.48 12.59
N ILE A 341 3.14 -13.14 13.25
CA ILE A 341 2.04 -13.95 12.70
C ILE A 341 0.78 -13.51 13.46
N GLY A 342 -0.36 -13.50 12.79
CA GLY A 342 -1.59 -13.12 13.46
C GLY A 342 -2.83 -13.43 12.65
N ALA A 343 -3.95 -13.51 13.36
CA ALA A 343 -5.26 -13.75 12.79
C ALA A 343 -6.17 -12.55 13.09
N GLU A 344 -6.76 -11.97 12.04
CA GLU A 344 -7.68 -10.84 12.13
C GLU A 344 -9.06 -11.20 11.57
N ARG A 345 -10.12 -10.81 12.27
CA ARG A 345 -11.50 -11.00 11.82
C ARG A 345 -12.31 -9.72 11.97
N THR A 346 -12.94 -9.32 10.86
CA THR A 346 -14.00 -8.30 10.82
C THR A 346 -15.37 -8.97 10.81
N PHE A 347 -16.31 -8.43 11.58
CA PHE A 347 -17.64 -8.96 11.82
C PHE A 347 -18.66 -7.81 12.02
N SER A 348 -19.96 -8.14 11.97
CA SER A 348 -21.03 -7.21 12.35
C SER A 348 -20.91 -6.80 13.81
N THR A 349 -21.30 -5.58 14.17
CA THR A 349 -21.10 -5.04 15.53
C THR A 349 -21.55 -5.99 16.63
N LEU A 350 -20.62 -6.37 17.51
CA LEU A 350 -20.88 -7.15 18.71
C LEU A 350 -20.97 -6.22 19.92
N HIS A 351 -22.07 -6.32 20.65
CA HIS A 351 -22.38 -5.44 21.78
C HIS A 351 -22.06 -6.09 23.13
N LYS A 352 -22.28 -7.41 23.26
CA LYS A 352 -22.11 -8.16 24.51
C LYS A 352 -20.67 -8.66 24.63
N LEU A 353 -20.17 -8.66 25.86
CA LEU A 353 -18.83 -9.15 26.16
C LEU A 353 -18.70 -10.64 25.79
N ASP A 354 -19.70 -11.46 26.08
CA ASP A 354 -19.64 -12.90 25.79
C ASP A 354 -19.47 -13.19 24.29
N ASP A 355 -20.19 -12.46 23.42
CA ASP A 355 -20.06 -12.59 21.97
C ASP A 355 -18.66 -12.16 21.49
N ILE A 356 -18.13 -11.08 22.08
CA ILE A 356 -16.77 -10.58 21.82
C ILE A 356 -15.72 -11.61 22.23
N LEU A 357 -15.90 -12.23 23.40
CA LEU A 357 -14.99 -13.25 23.92
C LEU A 357 -15.05 -14.54 23.11
N ALA A 358 -16.24 -14.96 22.68
CA ALA A 358 -16.40 -16.08 21.75
C ALA A 358 -15.66 -15.81 20.43
N LYS A 359 -15.74 -14.59 19.91
CA LYS A 359 -15.02 -14.22 18.69
C LYS A 359 -13.50 -14.19 18.89
N LEU A 360 -13.03 -13.73 20.04
CA LEU A 360 -11.61 -13.76 20.39
C LEU A 360 -11.10 -15.20 20.50
N ASP A 361 -11.91 -16.10 21.07
CA ASP A 361 -11.61 -17.53 21.20
C ASP A 361 -11.45 -18.20 19.82
N GLU A 362 -12.35 -17.91 18.87
CA GLU A 362 -12.22 -18.35 17.47
C GLU A 362 -10.92 -17.84 16.82
N VAL A 363 -10.60 -16.55 16.99
CA VAL A 363 -9.38 -15.95 16.43
C VAL A 363 -8.11 -16.54 17.06
N ALA A 364 -8.14 -16.84 18.36
CA ALA A 364 -7.02 -17.49 19.04
C ALA A 364 -6.82 -18.94 18.56
N ALA A 365 -7.90 -19.68 18.31
CA ALA A 365 -7.85 -21.04 17.78
C ALA A 365 -7.30 -21.07 16.33
N GLU A 366 -7.71 -20.10 15.50
CA GLU A 366 -7.15 -19.93 14.16
C GLU A 366 -5.66 -19.63 14.21
N LEU A 367 -5.24 -18.67 15.05
CA LEU A 367 -3.83 -18.33 15.17
C LEU A 367 -2.99 -19.50 15.69
N GLU A 368 -3.49 -20.28 16.65
CA GLU A 368 -2.82 -21.49 17.11
C GLU A 368 -2.64 -22.51 15.97
N LYS A 369 -3.68 -22.71 15.15
CA LYS A 369 -3.60 -23.59 13.99
C LYS A 369 -2.54 -23.11 12.99
N ASP A 370 -2.58 -21.83 12.62
CA ASP A 370 -1.61 -21.24 11.68
C ASP A 370 -0.18 -21.35 12.24
N MET A 371 0.01 -21.12 13.54
CA MET A 371 1.30 -21.29 14.22
C MET A 371 1.81 -22.72 14.19
N GLN A 372 0.92 -23.71 14.32
CA GLN A 372 1.30 -25.13 14.25
C GLN A 372 1.66 -25.55 12.82
N GLU A 373 0.86 -25.15 11.83
CA GLU A 373 1.09 -25.48 10.41
C GLU A 373 2.38 -24.83 9.89
N ASP A 374 2.62 -23.57 10.25
CA ASP A 374 3.81 -22.83 9.80
C ASP A 374 5.02 -23.03 10.72
N GLY A 375 4.87 -23.68 11.89
CA GLY A 375 5.95 -23.95 12.85
C GLY A 375 6.49 -22.72 13.57
N TRP A 376 5.62 -21.84 14.07
CA TRP A 376 5.97 -20.58 14.74
C TRP A 376 5.58 -20.55 16.22
N VAL A 377 6.46 -19.94 17.02
CA VAL A 377 6.18 -19.55 18.43
C VAL A 377 6.67 -18.13 18.66
N GLY A 378 6.13 -17.42 19.64
CA GLY A 378 6.59 -16.05 19.93
C GLY A 378 6.45 -15.62 21.39
N ARG A 379 6.78 -14.35 21.69
CA ARG A 379 6.86 -13.87 23.09
C ARG A 379 5.99 -12.67 23.40
N THR A 380 5.59 -11.92 22.38
CA THR A 380 4.79 -10.72 22.57
C THR A 380 3.44 -10.91 21.90
N ILE A 381 2.39 -10.98 22.72
CA ILE A 381 1.02 -11.09 22.23
C ILE A 381 0.45 -9.67 22.13
N THR A 382 0.05 -9.28 20.93
CA THR A 382 -0.55 -7.99 20.61
C THR A 382 -2.02 -8.17 20.25
N LEU A 383 -2.92 -7.69 21.11
CA LEU A 383 -4.34 -7.57 20.82
C LEU A 383 -4.62 -6.26 20.11
N LYS A 384 -5.26 -6.35 18.94
CA LYS A 384 -5.86 -5.21 18.24
C LYS A 384 -7.37 -5.39 18.18
N TYR A 385 -8.14 -4.34 18.46
CA TYR A 385 -9.59 -4.34 18.27
C TYR A 385 -10.07 -3.02 17.68
N LYS A 386 -11.18 -3.06 16.95
CA LYS A 386 -11.79 -1.91 16.29
C LYS A 386 -13.23 -1.75 16.74
N LEU A 387 -13.61 -0.53 17.09
CA LEU A 387 -15.00 -0.18 17.40
C LEU A 387 -15.81 0.02 16.11
N ASP A 388 -17.14 0.02 16.23
CA ASP A 388 -18.03 0.42 15.13
C ASP A 388 -17.85 1.90 14.70
N THR A 389 -17.16 2.69 15.51
CA THR A 389 -16.68 4.05 15.20
C THR A 389 -15.40 4.06 14.37
N TYR A 390 -14.90 2.90 13.93
CA TYR A 390 -13.63 2.73 13.19
C TYR A 390 -12.37 3.18 13.96
N ARG A 391 -12.51 3.46 15.26
CA ARG A 391 -11.38 3.68 16.16
C ARG A 391 -10.71 2.35 16.47
N VAL A 392 -9.40 2.30 16.25
CA VAL A 392 -8.58 1.11 16.49
C VAL A 392 -7.82 1.29 17.79
N PHE A 393 -7.74 0.21 18.56
CA PHE A 393 -6.93 0.10 19.77
C PHE A 393 -5.98 -1.07 19.62
N THR A 394 -4.76 -0.90 20.12
CA THR A 394 -3.74 -1.94 20.18
C THR A 394 -3.18 -2.00 21.59
N ARG A 395 -3.02 -3.21 22.13
CA ARG A 395 -2.43 -3.50 23.44
C ARG A 395 -1.50 -4.69 23.27
N ALA A 396 -0.34 -4.66 23.92
CA ALA A 396 0.64 -5.73 23.82
C ALA A 396 1.10 -6.16 25.21
N LYS A 397 1.43 -7.44 25.35
CA LYS A 397 2.05 -8.02 26.54
C LYS A 397 3.13 -8.99 26.11
N SER A 398 4.34 -8.79 26.63
CA SER A 398 5.45 -9.72 26.47
C SER A 398 5.55 -10.65 27.68
N VAL A 399 5.92 -11.90 27.42
CA VAL A 399 6.19 -12.93 28.43
C VAL A 399 7.62 -13.46 28.27
N ASP A 400 8.11 -14.16 29.30
CA ASP A 400 9.47 -14.70 29.40
C ASP A 400 9.64 -16.09 28.76
N HIS A 401 8.53 -16.74 28.41
CA HIS A 401 8.49 -18.04 27.73
C HIS A 401 7.91 -17.93 26.31
N TRP A 402 8.00 -19.02 25.55
CA TRP A 402 7.47 -19.09 24.19
C TRP A 402 5.99 -19.48 24.22
N VAL A 403 5.15 -18.59 23.69
CA VAL A 403 3.72 -18.78 23.53
C VAL A 403 3.48 -19.60 22.27
N SER A 404 2.69 -20.66 22.42
CA SER A 404 2.29 -21.54 21.32
C SER A 404 0.84 -22.00 21.38
N LYS A 405 0.16 -21.76 22.51
CA LYS A 405 -1.16 -22.32 22.78
C LYS A 405 -2.26 -21.28 22.79
N LYS A 406 -3.44 -21.69 22.34
CA LYS A 406 -4.65 -20.87 22.31
C LYS A 406 -4.96 -20.24 23.66
N GLU A 407 -4.81 -20.97 24.77
CA GLU A 407 -5.16 -20.48 26.12
C GLU A 407 -4.36 -19.24 26.50
N GLU A 408 -3.08 -19.20 26.12
CA GLU A 408 -2.18 -18.07 26.35
C GLU A 408 -2.54 -16.89 25.46
N LEU A 409 -2.81 -17.15 24.17
CA LEU A 409 -3.28 -16.14 23.22
C LEU A 409 -4.59 -15.50 23.69
N TYR A 410 -5.53 -16.31 24.18
CA TYR A 410 -6.83 -15.88 24.68
C TYR A 410 -6.75 -15.09 25.99
N ALA A 411 -5.68 -15.24 26.77
CA ALA A 411 -5.51 -14.50 28.04
C ALA A 411 -5.51 -12.97 27.86
N VAL A 412 -5.21 -12.47 26.65
CA VAL A 412 -5.29 -11.04 26.31
C VAL A 412 -6.71 -10.47 26.37
N ARG A 413 -7.74 -11.31 26.54
CA ARG A 413 -9.12 -10.88 26.80
C ARG A 413 -9.23 -9.83 27.92
N GLN A 414 -8.34 -9.89 28.91
CA GLN A 414 -8.29 -8.92 30.02
C GLN A 414 -7.98 -7.49 29.56
N MET A 415 -7.41 -7.32 28.37
CA MET A 415 -7.08 -6.02 27.77
C MET A 415 -8.28 -5.39 27.02
N ILE A 416 -9.40 -6.10 26.89
CA ILE A 416 -10.62 -5.59 26.29
C ILE A 416 -11.38 -4.77 27.33
N HIS A 417 -11.41 -3.45 27.13
CA HIS A 417 -12.13 -2.50 28.00
C HIS A 417 -13.23 -1.77 27.22
N SER A 418 -13.77 -2.37 26.17
CA SER A 418 -14.73 -1.72 25.27
C SER A 418 -15.78 -2.70 24.76
N SER A 419 -16.96 -2.17 24.47
CA SER A 419 -18.05 -2.85 23.76
C SER A 419 -18.21 -2.26 22.36
N HIS A 420 -19.13 -2.80 21.55
CA HIS A 420 -19.42 -2.32 20.18
C HIS A 420 -18.25 -2.55 19.21
N LEU A 421 -17.67 -3.75 19.25
CA LEU A 421 -16.53 -4.14 18.43
C LEU A 421 -17.02 -4.61 17.04
N THR A 422 -16.24 -4.31 16.01
CA THR A 422 -16.46 -4.79 14.63
C THR A 422 -15.28 -5.59 14.11
N ASN A 423 -14.18 -5.64 14.87
CA ASN A 423 -13.00 -6.40 14.50
C ASN A 423 -12.11 -6.68 15.71
N ILE A 424 -11.49 -7.85 15.68
CA ILE A 424 -10.46 -8.30 16.62
C ILE A 424 -9.33 -8.94 15.83
N ASN A 425 -8.11 -8.74 16.31
CA ASN A 425 -6.89 -9.33 15.79
C ASN A 425 -5.98 -9.72 16.95
N ILE A 426 -5.37 -10.89 16.87
CA ILE A 426 -4.25 -11.28 17.72
C ILE A 426 -3.01 -11.38 16.83
N LEU A 427 -1.96 -10.67 17.19
CA LEU A 427 -0.63 -10.80 16.60
C LEU A 427 0.31 -11.39 17.65
N LEU A 428 1.25 -12.21 17.22
CA LEU A 428 2.31 -12.74 18.04
C LEU A 428 3.66 -12.32 17.44
N ASP A 429 4.37 -11.42 18.12
CA ASP A 429 5.66 -10.89 17.70
C ASP A 429 6.83 -11.66 18.33
N TRP A 430 8.00 -11.57 17.68
CA TRP A 430 9.27 -12.22 18.04
C TRP A 430 9.23 -13.72 17.86
N GLN A 431 9.34 -14.17 16.62
CA GLN A 431 9.23 -15.57 16.30
C GLN A 431 10.58 -16.22 16.09
N ARG A 432 10.69 -17.46 16.53
CA ARG A 432 11.68 -18.40 16.01
C ARG A 432 10.94 -19.67 15.57
N PRO A 433 11.55 -20.48 14.68
CA PRO A 433 11.02 -21.81 14.38
C PRO A 433 10.76 -22.55 15.70
N ALA A 434 9.61 -23.20 15.82
CA ALA A 434 9.37 -24.12 16.94
C ALA A 434 10.52 -25.15 16.97
N PRO A 435 11.12 -25.44 18.14
CA PRO A 435 12.06 -26.56 18.23
C PRO A 435 11.34 -27.85 17.79
N PRO A 436 12.06 -28.77 17.11
CA PRO A 436 11.48 -30.00 16.57
C PRO A 436 10.85 -30.91 17.63
#